data_AF-A0A7W0HC24-F1
#
_entry.id   AF-A0A7W0HC24-F1
#
_cell.length_a   1.000
_cell.length_b   1.000
_cell.length_c   1.000
_cell.angle_alpha   90.00
_cell.angle_beta   90.00
_cell.angle_gamma   90.00
#
_symmetry.space_group_name_H-M   'P 1'
#
loop_
_entity.id
_entity.type
_entity.pdbx_description
1 polymer ?
#
loop_
_entity_poly.entity_id
_entity_poly.type
_entity_poly.pdbx_seq_one_letter_code
_entity_poly.pdbx_strand_id
1 'polypeptide(L)'
;MFDVHGWDGTSERLHEHQAKGDFAAMAETFTDEMLDVFTLTASWDGLADAIVERYTGIADRVICYFAATAWRDDPATKERWAAVAAEVAARA
;
A
#
# COMPACT_ATOMS: atom_id res chain seq x y z
N MET A 1 3.73 1.23 -16.53
CA MET A 1 3.42 0.52 -15.27
C MET A 1 2.11 -0.24 -15.42
N PHE A 2 1.00 0.43 -15.67
CA PHE A 2 -0.30 -0.23 -15.85
C PHE A 2 -0.37 -1.14 -17.09
N ASP A 3 0.27 -0.75 -18.19
CA ASP A 3 0.28 -1.53 -19.43
C ASP A 3 0.94 -2.92 -19.27
N VAL A 4 1.91 -3.07 -18.34
CA VAL A 4 2.53 -4.39 -18.09
C VAL A 4 1.58 -5.38 -17.40
N HIS A 5 0.49 -4.87 -16.82
CA HIS A 5 -0.60 -5.64 -16.24
C HIS A 5 -1.80 -5.74 -17.19
N GLY A 6 -1.70 -5.27 -18.45
CA GLY A 6 -2.78 -5.29 -19.43
C GLY A 6 -3.83 -4.19 -19.24
N TRP A 7 -3.52 -3.15 -18.46
CA TRP A 7 -4.43 -2.02 -18.21
C TRP A 7 -4.08 -0.80 -19.06
N ASP A 8 -4.05 -1.00 -20.37
CA ASP A 8 -3.68 0.03 -21.34
C ASP A 8 -4.54 1.31 -21.21
N GLY A 9 -3.90 2.46 -21.39
CA GLY A 9 -4.54 3.78 -21.33
C GLY A 9 -4.86 4.28 -19.92
N THR A 10 -4.59 3.49 -18.87
CA THR A 10 -4.82 3.92 -17.47
C THR A 10 -3.99 5.15 -17.12
N SER A 11 -2.70 5.17 -17.51
CA SER A 11 -1.81 6.32 -17.27
C SER A 11 -2.32 7.60 -17.94
N GLU A 12 -2.88 7.48 -19.16
CA GLU A 12 -3.40 8.62 -19.93
C GLU A 12 -4.67 9.20 -19.28
N ARG A 13 -5.63 8.35 -18.90
CA ARG A 13 -6.82 8.78 -18.16
C ARG A 13 -6.46 9.47 -16.85
N LEU A 14 -5.54 8.91 -16.08
CA LEU A 14 -5.05 9.53 -14.84
C LEU A 14 -4.43 10.90 -15.10
N HIS A 15 -3.62 11.03 -16.16
CA HIS A 15 -3.01 12.31 -16.54
C HIS A 15 -4.07 13.35 -16.92
N GLU A 16 -5.10 12.97 -17.67
CA GLU A 16 -6.20 13.87 -18.03
C GLU A 16 -6.99 14.37 -16.82
N HIS A 17 -7.31 13.49 -15.86
CA HIS A 17 -7.99 13.87 -14.62
C HIS A 17 -7.09 14.76 -13.74
N GLN A 18 -5.81 14.41 -13.61
CA GLN A 18 -4.82 15.20 -12.86
C GLN A 18 -4.66 16.60 -13.45
N ALA A 19 -4.57 16.73 -14.77
CA ALA A 19 -4.43 18.02 -15.46
C ALA A 19 -5.63 18.95 -15.20
N LYS A 20 -6.81 18.37 -14.94
CA LYS A 20 -8.04 19.10 -14.58
C LYS A 20 -8.18 19.33 -13.07
N GLY A 21 -7.30 18.76 -12.25
CA GLY A 21 -7.42 18.76 -10.79
C GLY A 21 -8.56 17.89 -10.26
N ASP A 22 -9.08 16.97 -11.07
CA ASP A 22 -10.23 16.13 -10.75
C ASP A 22 -9.79 14.86 -10.00
N PHE A 23 -9.48 15.02 -8.72
CA PHE A 23 -9.00 13.91 -7.89
C PHE A 23 -10.05 12.83 -7.63
N ALA A 24 -11.34 13.17 -7.67
CA ALA A 24 -12.41 12.19 -7.50
C ALA A 24 -12.45 11.22 -8.68
N ALA A 25 -12.48 11.74 -9.92
CA ALA A 25 -12.44 10.89 -11.11
C ALA A 25 -11.10 10.15 -11.26
N MET A 26 -10.00 10.74 -10.79
CA MET A 26 -8.71 10.04 -10.72
C MET A 26 -8.77 8.82 -9.80
N ALA A 27 -9.44 8.92 -8.65
CA ALA A 27 -9.64 7.78 -7.73
C ALA A 27 -10.54 6.70 -8.36
N GLU A 28 -11.62 7.09 -9.05
CA GLU A 28 -12.53 6.17 -9.74
C GLU A 28 -11.87 5.40 -10.91
N THR A 29 -10.72 5.87 -11.40
CA THR A 29 -9.96 5.18 -12.43
C THR A 29 -9.31 3.89 -11.92
N PHE A 30 -9.06 3.77 -10.61
CA PHE A 30 -8.47 2.59 -9.99
C PHE A 30 -9.55 1.58 -9.60
N THR A 31 -9.37 0.33 -10.03
CA THR A 31 -10.17 -0.81 -9.53
C THR A 31 -9.50 -1.43 -8.32
N ASP A 32 -10.26 -2.20 -7.52
CA ASP A 32 -9.70 -2.96 -6.40
C ASP A 32 -8.59 -3.91 -6.86
N GLU A 33 -8.77 -4.56 -8.01
CA GLU A 33 -7.74 -5.41 -8.63
C GLU A 33 -6.43 -4.65 -8.91
N MET A 34 -6.52 -3.41 -9.39
CA MET A 34 -5.34 -2.57 -9.59
C MET A 34 -4.67 -2.24 -8.26
N LEU A 35 -5.46 -1.91 -7.26
CA LEU A 35 -4.95 -1.56 -5.93
C LEU A 35 -4.26 -2.76 -5.28
N ASP A 36 -4.79 -3.97 -5.40
CA ASP A 36 -4.22 -5.18 -4.81
C ASP A 36 -2.83 -5.55 -5.38
N VAL A 37 -2.53 -5.12 -6.60
CA VAL A 37 -1.19 -5.32 -7.20
C VAL A 37 -0.14 -4.42 -6.55
N PHE A 38 -0.50 -3.18 -6.22
CA PHE A 38 0.44 -2.16 -5.75
C PHE A 38 0.39 -1.90 -4.24
N THR A 39 -0.67 -2.34 -3.59
CA THR A 39 -0.92 -2.12 -2.16
C THR A 39 -1.08 -3.45 -1.44
N LEU A 40 -0.88 -3.40 -0.13
CA LEU A 40 -1.17 -4.51 0.75
C LEU A 40 -2.19 -4.00 1.75
N THR A 41 -3.36 -4.64 1.76
CA THR A 41 -4.49 -4.26 2.60
C THR A 41 -4.78 -5.38 3.58
N ALA A 42 -4.82 -5.05 4.87
CA ALA A 42 -5.16 -5.99 5.94
C ALA A 42 -5.72 -5.24 7.15
N SER A 43 -6.38 -5.95 8.05
CA SER A 43 -6.62 -5.47 9.41
C SER A 43 -5.29 -5.41 10.18
N TRP A 44 -5.26 -4.68 11.30
CA TRP A 44 -4.08 -4.65 12.17
C TRP A 44 -3.64 -6.04 12.63
N ASP A 45 -4.60 -6.88 13.00
CA ASP A 45 -4.34 -8.25 13.48
C ASP A 45 -3.79 -9.17 12.37
N GLY A 46 -4.09 -8.89 11.10
CA GLY A 46 -3.61 -9.67 9.95
C GLY A 46 -2.44 -9.05 9.18
N LEU A 47 -2.01 -7.84 9.55
CA LEU A 47 -1.05 -7.08 8.75
C LEU A 47 0.33 -7.74 8.73
N ALA A 48 0.78 -8.31 9.84
CA ALA A 48 2.04 -9.01 9.90
C ALA A 48 2.05 -10.27 9.03
N ASP A 49 0.97 -11.07 9.06
CA ASP A 49 0.80 -12.24 8.20
C ASP A 49 0.88 -11.85 6.72
N ALA A 50 0.09 -10.84 6.32
CA ALA A 50 0.06 -10.37 4.94
C ALA A 50 1.45 -9.86 4.47
N ILE A 51 2.19 -9.14 5.32
CA ILE A 51 3.55 -8.66 4.98
C ILE A 51 4.50 -9.85 4.77
N VAL A 52 4.50 -10.82 5.68
CA VAL A 52 5.37 -12.00 5.59
C VAL A 52 5.03 -12.80 4.34
N GLU A 53 3.75 -13.09 4.09
CA GLU A 53 3.30 -13.83 2.91
C GLU A 53 3.75 -13.14 1.61
N ARG A 54 3.58 -11.81 1.53
CA ARG A 54 3.87 -11.05 0.30
C ARG A 54 5.35 -10.93 -0.02
N TYR A 55 6.23 -10.94 0.99
CA TYR A 55 7.65 -10.58 0.83
C TYR A 55 8.65 -11.71 1.18
N THR A 56 8.21 -12.83 1.73
CA THR A 56 9.09 -13.98 1.99
C THR A 56 9.81 -14.43 0.72
N GLY A 57 11.14 -14.51 0.78
CA GLY A 57 11.99 -14.87 -0.35
C GLY A 57 12.15 -13.79 -1.43
N ILE A 58 11.52 -12.62 -1.26
CA ILE A 58 11.60 -11.48 -2.17
C ILE A 58 12.43 -10.34 -1.56
N ALA A 59 12.25 -10.06 -0.27
CA ALA A 59 12.93 -8.97 0.42
C ALA A 59 13.34 -9.35 1.84
N ASP A 60 14.55 -8.94 2.23
CA ASP A 60 15.04 -9.11 3.62
C ASP A 60 14.52 -8.02 4.57
N ARG A 61 14.04 -6.89 4.03
CA ARG A 61 13.57 -5.73 4.79
C ARG A 61 12.42 -5.01 4.09
N VAL A 62 11.40 -4.65 4.86
CA VAL A 62 10.26 -3.86 4.39
C VAL A 62 10.20 -2.54 5.16
N ILE A 63 9.93 -1.45 4.47
CA ILE A 63 9.80 -0.10 5.05
C ILE A 63 8.40 0.43 4.75
N CYS A 64 7.65 0.79 5.79
CA CYS A 64 6.39 1.51 5.64
C CYS A 64 6.66 3.02 5.60
N TYR A 65 6.81 3.58 4.39
CA TYR A 65 7.22 4.98 4.16
C TYR A 65 6.42 6.02 4.96
N PHE A 66 5.13 5.75 5.21
CA PHE A 66 4.23 6.70 5.88
C PHE A 66 3.91 6.34 7.34
N ALA A 67 4.51 5.28 7.92
CA ALA A 67 4.24 4.92 9.31
C ALA A 67 4.61 6.06 10.28
N ALA A 68 5.72 6.74 10.02
CA ALA A 68 6.14 7.90 10.81
C ALA A 68 5.19 9.10 10.71
N THR A 69 4.54 9.28 9.57
CA THR A 69 3.49 10.30 9.41
C THR A 69 2.23 9.88 10.15
N ALA A 70 1.79 8.63 9.96
CA ALA A 70 0.60 8.09 10.60
C ALA A 70 0.64 8.24 12.13
N TRP A 71 1.78 7.96 12.77
CA TRP A 71 1.87 8.11 14.23
C TRP A 71 2.17 9.52 14.73
N ARG A 72 2.56 10.46 13.84
CA ARG A 72 2.57 11.89 14.21
C ARG A 72 1.14 12.42 14.30
N ASP A 73 0.29 11.99 13.37
CA ASP A 73 -1.10 12.45 13.28
C ASP A 73 -1.99 11.74 14.31
N ASP A 74 -1.76 10.44 14.53
CA ASP A 74 -2.36 9.65 15.60
C ASP A 74 -1.30 8.86 16.37
N PRO A 75 -0.78 9.40 17.50
CA PRO A 75 0.20 8.72 18.33
C PRO A 75 -0.19 7.30 18.79
N ALA A 76 -1.49 6.97 18.84
CA ALA A 76 -1.94 5.62 19.20
C ALA A 76 -1.55 4.57 18.15
N THR A 77 -1.35 4.96 16.89
CA THR A 77 -0.89 4.04 15.83
C THR A 77 0.56 3.60 16.03
N LYS A 78 1.37 4.31 16.82
CA LYS A 78 2.77 3.95 17.07
C LYS A 78 2.88 2.55 17.69
N GLU A 79 2.07 2.27 18.70
CA GLU A 79 2.09 0.97 19.39
C GLU A 79 1.64 -0.16 18.48
N ARG A 80 0.63 0.08 17.64
CA ARG A 80 0.17 -0.89 16.63
C ARG A 80 1.24 -1.20 15.60
N TRP A 81 1.89 -0.19 15.06
CA TRP A 81 3.02 -0.38 14.14
C TRP A 81 4.20 -1.09 14.81
N ALA A 82 4.49 -0.79 16.07
CA ALA A 82 5.54 -1.48 16.83
C ALA A 82 5.21 -2.97 17.03
N ALA A 83 3.95 -3.31 17.32
CA ALA A 83 3.49 -4.69 17.42
C ALA A 83 3.64 -5.45 16.09
N VAL A 84 3.17 -4.86 14.98
CA VAL A 84 3.32 -5.44 13.63
C VAL A 84 4.79 -5.65 13.29
N ALA A 85 5.65 -4.65 13.54
CA ALA A 85 7.07 -4.76 13.26
C ALA A 85 7.76 -5.87 14.08
N ALA A 86 7.38 -6.03 15.35
CA ALA A 86 7.91 -7.10 16.20
C ALA A 86 7.46 -8.49 15.71
N GLU A 87 6.21 -8.62 15.28
CA GLU A 87 5.66 -9.87 14.76
C GLU A 87 6.28 -10.28 13.43
N VAL A 88 6.48 -9.34 12.50
CA VAL A 88 7.22 -9.59 11.26
C VAL A 88 8.67 -9.99 11.54
N ALA A 89 9.36 -9.28 12.43
CA ALA A 89 10.76 -9.56 12.78
C ALA A 89 10.95 -10.92 13.45
N ALA A 90 9.93 -11.46 14.14
CA ALA A 90 9.99 -12.78 14.75
C ALA A 90 9.85 -13.94 13.74
N ARG A 91 9.48 -13.64 12.49
CA ARG A 91 9.17 -14.61 11.42
C ARG A 91 10.11 -14.53 10.22
N ALA A 92 10.89 -13.45 10.13
CA ALA A 92 11.86 -13.19 9.08
C ALA A 92 13.21 -13.89 9.35
#